data_AF-A0A970GA08-F1
#
_entry.id   AF-A0A970GA08-F1
#
_cell.length_a   1.000
_cell.length_b   1.000
_cell.length_c   1.000
_cell.angle_alpha   90.00
_cell.angle_beta   90.00
_cell.angle_gamma   90.00
#
_symmetry.space_group_name_H-M   'P 1'
#
loop_
_entity.id
_entity.type
_entity.pdbx_description
1 polymer ?
#
loop_
_entity_poly.entity_id
_entity_poly.type
_entity_poly.pdbx_seq_one_letter_code
_entity_poly.pdbx_strand_id
1 'polypeptide(L)'
;MLSLFGTRWALTFNLALRLVPLMMEEYHRISEVQRCRGVEWSSGGLMNRVKNFFPVSSILLLSSLERSVAMAESMYGRGFGSGPRTSYYQDTWQGHDSLAALCLTIAGAISIGAMILGWSEYSYYPQLSSVLWAEMWPALAIAGLLVVPALGKGGDLAAATDELTEGELYLSSQQAP
;
A
#
# COMPACT_ATOMS: atom_id res chain seq x y z
N MET A 1 10.00 0.13 23.98
CA MET A 1 10.92 0.79 23.02
C MET A 1 10.54 0.55 21.56
N LEU A 2 10.06 -0.64 21.18
CA LEU A 2 9.73 -0.96 19.77
C LEU A 2 8.55 -0.15 19.18
N SER A 3 7.48 0.09 19.95
CA SER A 3 6.28 0.83 19.47
C SER A 3 6.50 2.34 19.28
N LEU A 4 7.50 2.92 19.94
CA LEU A 4 7.87 4.33 19.82
C LEU A 4 8.57 4.64 18.49
N PHE A 5 9.37 3.70 17.97
CA PHE A 5 9.92 3.81 16.63
C PHE A 5 8.79 3.73 15.60
N GLY A 6 7.86 2.78 15.74
CA GLY A 6 6.75 2.59 14.81
C GLY A 6 5.96 3.89 14.54
N THR A 7 5.54 4.61 15.57
CA THR A 7 4.69 5.82 15.39
C THR A 7 5.42 6.99 14.74
N ARG A 8 6.71 7.18 15.01
CA ARG A 8 7.52 8.25 14.39
C ARG A 8 7.76 7.97 12.92
N TRP A 9 8.17 6.75 12.57
CA TRP A 9 8.36 6.34 11.19
C TRP A 9 7.03 6.35 10.41
N ALA A 10 5.94 5.88 11.00
CA ALA A 10 4.62 5.90 10.38
C ALA A 10 4.16 7.32 10.06
N LEU A 11 4.36 8.27 10.97
CA LEU A 11 4.04 9.69 10.72
C LEU A 11 4.88 10.26 9.57
N THR A 12 6.20 10.09 9.59
CA THR A 12 7.09 10.59 8.54
C THR A 12 6.74 9.98 7.19
N PHE A 13 6.43 8.68 7.17
CA PHE A 13 6.02 7.98 5.96
C PHE A 13 4.66 8.45 5.45
N ASN A 14 3.65 8.61 6.30
CA ASN A 14 2.33 9.11 5.92
C ASN A 14 2.43 10.53 5.33
N LEU A 15 3.22 11.40 5.96
CA LEU A 15 3.52 12.73 5.44
C LEU A 15 4.21 12.66 4.07
N ALA A 16 5.23 11.81 3.92
CA ALA A 16 5.91 11.61 2.64
C ALA A 16 4.95 11.12 1.56
N LEU A 17 4.11 10.13 1.85
CA LEU A 17 3.11 9.61 0.91
C LEU A 17 2.13 10.67 0.43
N ARG A 18 1.66 11.55 1.32
CA ARG A 18 0.80 12.68 0.93
C ARG A 18 1.54 13.73 0.10
N LEU A 19 2.84 13.90 0.32
CA LEU A 19 3.67 14.86 -0.40
C LEU A 19 3.95 14.41 -1.85
N VAL A 20 4.04 13.11 -2.10
CA VAL A 20 4.28 12.55 -3.45
C VAL A 20 3.26 13.01 -4.51
N PRO A 21 1.93 12.84 -4.34
CA PRO A 21 0.97 13.25 -5.37
C PRO A 21 0.98 14.76 -5.58
N LEU A 22 1.14 15.54 -4.52
CA LEU A 22 1.25 16.99 -4.61
C LEU A 22 2.50 17.45 -5.37
N MET A 23 3.65 16.82 -5.10
CA MET A 23 4.90 17.10 -5.82
C MET A 23 4.80 16.73 -7.30
N MET A 24 4.04 15.69 -7.65
CA MET A 24 3.81 15.34 -9.07
C MET A 24 2.98 16.41 -9.78
N GLU A 25 1.90 16.89 -9.17
CA GLU A 25 1.09 17.98 -9.74
C GLU A 25 1.93 19.26 -9.91
N GLU A 26 2.71 19.60 -8.89
CA GLU A 26 3.58 20.78 -8.90
C GLU A 26 4.73 20.64 -9.91
N TYR A 27 5.31 19.45 -10.04
CA TYR A 27 6.28 19.13 -11.08
C TYR A 27 5.68 19.34 -12.48
N HIS A 28 4.47 18.84 -12.75
CA HIS A 28 3.81 19.04 -14.04
C HIS A 28 3.60 20.52 -14.34
N ARG A 29 3.06 21.28 -13.38
CA ARG A 29 2.86 22.73 -13.52
C ARG A 29 4.18 23.47 -13.78
N ILE A 30 5.23 23.20 -13.00
CA ILE A 30 6.54 23.84 -13.17
C ILE A 30 7.14 23.43 -14.51
N SER A 31 6.99 22.17 -14.92
CA SER A 31 7.50 21.69 -16.20
C SER A 31 6.88 22.46 -17.37
N GLU A 32 5.56 22.67 -17.37
CA GLU A 32 4.88 23.47 -18.39
C GLU A 32 5.35 24.93 -18.40
N VAL A 33 5.49 25.55 -17.22
CA VAL A 33 6.02 26.91 -17.10
C VAL A 33 7.44 27.02 -17.66
N GLN A 34 8.30 26.04 -17.38
CA GLN A 34 9.67 26.04 -17.90
C GLN A 34 9.73 25.75 -19.40
N ARG A 35 8.78 24.95 -19.93
CA ARG A 35 8.62 24.76 -21.38
C ARG A 35 8.22 26.06 -22.07
N CYS A 36 7.33 26.86 -21.46
CA CYS A 36 6.99 28.21 -21.94
C CYS A 36 8.19 29.18 -21.88
N ARG A 37 9.12 28.99 -20.93
CA ARG A 37 10.39 29.74 -20.85
C ARG A 37 11.46 29.26 -21.84
N GLY A 38 11.12 28.34 -22.74
CA GLY A 38 12.02 27.87 -23.80
C GLY A 38 12.97 26.76 -23.37
N VAL A 39 12.75 26.12 -22.22
CA VAL A 39 13.52 24.93 -21.82
C VAL A 39 13.06 23.74 -22.67
N GLU A 40 13.85 23.40 -23.69
CA GLU A 40 13.56 22.26 -24.57
C GLU A 40 14.19 20.97 -24.01
N TRP A 41 13.37 19.97 -23.69
CA TRP A 41 13.86 18.69 -23.15
C TRP A 41 14.28 17.67 -24.21
N SER A 42 13.87 17.89 -25.46
CA SER A 42 14.08 16.96 -26.58
C SER A 42 15.37 17.21 -27.36
N SER A 43 15.91 18.44 -27.36
CA SER A 43 17.06 18.81 -28.18
C SER A 43 18.38 18.82 -27.39
N GLY A 44 19.38 18.09 -27.89
CA GLY A 44 20.75 18.04 -27.35
C GLY A 44 21.16 16.73 -26.67
N GLY A 45 22.47 16.58 -26.44
CA GLY A 45 23.06 15.41 -25.79
C GLY A 45 22.74 15.31 -24.29
N LEU A 46 23.19 14.23 -23.66
CA LEU A 46 22.90 13.89 -22.25
C LEU A 46 23.27 15.03 -21.26
N MET A 47 24.34 15.77 -21.55
CA MET A 47 24.77 16.93 -20.77
C MET A 47 23.77 18.11 -20.79
N ASN A 48 23.12 18.38 -21.93
CA ASN A 48 22.11 19.45 -22.02
C ASN A 48 20.83 19.07 -21.26
N ARG A 49 20.44 17.79 -21.30
CA ARG A 49 19.27 17.29 -20.55
C ARG A 49 19.43 17.48 -19.04
N VAL A 50 20.62 17.18 -18.49
CA VAL A 50 20.91 17.36 -17.07
C VAL A 50 20.87 18.84 -16.67
N LYS A 51 21.43 19.73 -17.49
CA LYS A 51 21.37 21.19 -17.26
C LYS A 51 19.93 21.72 -17.28
N ASN A 52 19.09 21.21 -18.17
CA ASN A 52 17.69 21.61 -18.30
C ASN A 52 16.81 21.06 -17.15
N PHE A 53 17.23 20.00 -16.46
CA PHE A 53 16.55 19.45 -15.28
C PHE A 53 16.84 20.21 -13.97
N PHE A 54 18.02 20.80 -13.86
CA PHE A 54 18.44 21.56 -12.67
C PHE A 54 17.49 22.71 -12.26
N PRO A 55 16.97 23.56 -13.17
CA PRO A 55 16.05 24.64 -12.78
C PRO A 55 14.70 24.11 -12.26
N VAL A 56 14.16 23.04 -12.85
CA VAL A 56 12.89 22.43 -12.41
C VAL A 56 13.06 21.84 -11.00
N SER A 57 14.13 21.06 -10.78
CA SER A 57 14.40 20.44 -9.49
C SER A 57 14.69 21.47 -8.39
N SER A 58 15.47 22.51 -8.67
CA SER A 58 15.75 23.59 -7.70
C SER A 58 14.47 24.27 -7.19
N ILE A 59 13.56 24.63 -8.11
CA ILE A 59 12.29 25.27 -7.75
C ILE A 59 11.39 24.32 -6.95
N LEU A 60 11.31 23.06 -7.38
CA LEU A 60 10.51 22.04 -6.69
C LEU A 60 11.02 21.79 -5.27
N LEU A 61 12.35 21.73 -5.08
CA LEU A 61 12.97 21.58 -3.77
C LEU A 61 12.68 22.76 -2.86
N LEU A 62 12.75 24.00 -3.38
CA LEU A 62 12.42 25.19 -2.62
C LEU A 62 10.95 25.17 -2.15
N SER A 63 10.02 24.88 -3.06
CA SER A 63 8.59 24.79 -2.73
C SER A 63 8.32 23.67 -1.71
N SER A 64 8.95 22.50 -1.86
CA SER A 64 8.85 21.39 -0.91
C SER A 64 9.34 21.78 0.48
N LEU A 65 10.47 22.51 0.57
CA LEU A 65 11.02 22.99 1.83
C LEU A 65 10.06 23.98 2.51
N GLU A 66 9.59 25.00 1.78
CA GLU A 66 8.61 25.97 2.30
C GLU A 66 7.36 25.27 2.83
N ARG A 67 6.84 24.28 2.08
CA ARG A 67 5.67 23.50 2.48
C ARG A 67 5.94 22.66 3.73
N SER A 68 7.13 22.08 3.85
CA SER A 68 7.51 21.32 5.04
C SER A 68 7.58 22.21 6.29
N VAL A 69 8.09 23.43 6.14
CA VAL A 69 8.15 24.43 7.22
C VAL A 69 6.74 24.87 7.62
N ALA A 70 5.90 25.23 6.65
CA ALA A 70 4.51 25.60 6.92
C ALA A 70 3.72 24.48 7.61
N MET A 71 3.96 23.22 7.21
CA MET A 71 3.35 22.08 7.88
C MET A 71 3.87 21.91 9.31
N ALA A 72 5.17 22.03 9.53
CA ALA A 72 5.76 21.97 10.87
C ALA A 72 5.21 23.06 11.80
N GLU A 73 5.09 24.30 11.30
CA GLU A 73 4.50 25.42 12.03
C GLU A 73 3.03 25.14 12.39
N SER A 74 2.23 24.63 11.43
CA SER A 74 0.83 24.26 11.68
C SER A 74 0.70 23.14 12.72
N MET A 75 1.62 22.19 12.72
CA MET A 75 1.65 21.08 13.69
C MET A 75 2.04 21.60 15.07
N TYR A 76 3.03 22.49 15.14
CA TYR A 76 3.45 23.14 16.38
C TYR A 76 2.29 23.95 16.99
N GLY A 77 1.57 24.74 16.18
CA GLY A 77 0.39 25.49 16.62
C GLY A 77 -0.75 24.63 17.16
N ARG A 78 -0.85 23.36 16.72
CA ARG A 78 -1.82 22.37 17.24
C ARG A 78 -1.31 21.61 18.47
N GLY A 79 -0.15 21.96 19.02
CA GLY A 79 0.45 21.29 20.18
C GLY A 79 1.09 19.94 19.85
N PHE A 80 1.56 19.72 18.62
CA PHE A 80 2.22 18.46 18.26
C PHE A 80 3.47 18.22 19.11
N GLY A 81 3.38 17.26 20.04
CA GLY A 81 4.48 16.89 20.94
C GLY A 81 4.39 17.44 22.36
N SER A 82 3.30 18.14 22.70
CA SER A 82 3.08 18.71 24.04
C SER A 82 2.62 17.69 25.10
N GLY A 83 2.20 16.48 24.70
CA GLY A 83 1.66 15.47 25.62
C GLY A 83 1.52 14.06 25.03
N PRO A 84 0.98 13.11 25.82
CA PRO A 84 0.71 11.75 25.37
C PRO A 84 -0.27 11.76 24.18
N ARG A 85 0.04 10.99 23.14
CA ARG A 85 -0.77 10.92 21.92
C ARG A 85 -1.83 9.84 22.01
N THR A 86 -3.04 10.17 21.57
CA THR A 86 -4.12 9.20 21.32
C THR A 86 -4.20 8.89 19.83
N SER A 87 -4.64 7.67 19.49
CA SER A 87 -4.95 7.30 18.09
C SER A 87 -6.44 7.57 17.84
N TYR A 88 -6.75 8.33 16.79
CA TYR A 88 -8.15 8.53 16.38
C TYR A 88 -8.66 7.34 15.57
N TYR A 89 -7.84 6.82 14.66
CA TYR A 89 -8.18 5.61 13.92
C TYR A 89 -7.92 4.40 14.80
N GLN A 90 -8.96 3.61 15.03
CA GLN A 90 -8.91 2.35 15.74
C GLN A 90 -9.36 1.29 14.76
N ASP A 91 -8.42 0.49 14.26
CA ASP A 91 -8.74 -0.68 13.47
C ASP A 91 -9.45 -1.68 14.39
N THR A 92 -10.73 -1.92 14.12
CA THR A 92 -11.52 -2.92 14.84
C THR A 92 -11.30 -4.28 14.21
N TRP A 93 -11.20 -5.30 15.04
CA TRP A 93 -11.10 -6.68 14.58
C TRP A 93 -12.40 -7.06 13.84
N GLN A 94 -12.28 -7.32 12.54
CA GLN A 94 -13.42 -7.72 11.73
C GLN A 94 -13.58 -9.24 11.73
N GLY A 95 -14.81 -9.75 11.57
CA GLY A 95 -15.07 -11.20 11.53
C GLY A 95 -14.30 -11.93 10.41
N HIS A 96 -13.98 -11.20 9.33
CA HIS A 96 -13.13 -11.70 8.25
C HIS A 96 -11.69 -11.95 8.69
N ASP A 97 -11.15 -11.15 9.62
CA ASP A 97 -9.80 -11.31 10.16
C ASP A 97 -9.71 -12.58 11.01
N SER A 98 -10.76 -12.87 11.80
CA SER A 98 -10.85 -14.16 12.51
C SER A 98 -10.96 -15.36 11.58
N LEU A 99 -11.67 -15.23 10.46
CA LEU A 99 -11.77 -16.31 9.45
C LEU A 99 -10.42 -16.55 8.77
N ALA A 100 -9.70 -15.47 8.41
CA ALA A 100 -8.36 -15.57 7.83
C ALA A 100 -7.36 -16.18 8.81
N ALA A 101 -7.38 -15.78 10.08
CA ALA A 101 -6.55 -16.35 11.13
C ALA A 101 -6.85 -17.84 11.35
N LEU A 102 -8.13 -18.24 11.34
CA LEU A 102 -8.54 -19.64 11.44
C LEU A 102 -8.03 -20.48 10.26
N CYS A 103 -8.22 -20.01 9.02
CA CYS A 103 -7.73 -20.71 7.84
C CYS A 103 -6.20 -20.87 7.86
N LEU A 104 -5.46 -19.84 8.28
CA LEU A 104 -4.00 -19.87 8.37
C LEU A 104 -3.50 -20.87 9.43
N THR A 105 -4.14 -20.87 10.61
CA THR A 105 -3.80 -21.81 11.69
C THR A 105 -4.09 -23.25 11.32
N ILE A 106 -5.22 -23.52 10.65
CA ILE A 106 -5.55 -24.85 10.15
C ILE A 106 -4.58 -25.29 9.05
N ALA A 107 -4.22 -24.40 8.09
CA ALA A 107 -3.23 -24.71 7.06
C ALA A 107 -1.85 -25.04 7.67
N GLY A 108 -1.43 -24.27 8.68
CA GLY A 108 -0.21 -24.55 9.44
C GLY A 108 -0.25 -25.89 10.18
N ALA A 109 -1.38 -26.22 10.82
CA ALA A 109 -1.57 -27.48 11.51
C ALA A 109 -1.53 -28.69 10.55
N ILE A 110 -2.16 -28.58 9.37
CA ILE A 110 -2.10 -29.62 8.33
C ILE A 110 -0.66 -29.78 7.82
N SER A 111 0.06 -28.67 7.60
CA SER A 111 1.46 -28.70 7.17
C SER A 111 2.37 -29.38 8.21
N ILE A 112 2.23 -29.04 9.49
CA ILE A 112 3.01 -29.68 10.57
C ILE A 112 2.62 -31.15 10.73
N GLY A 113 1.32 -31.48 10.60
CA GLY A 113 0.84 -32.85 10.61
C GLY A 113 1.47 -33.70 9.50
N ALA A 114 1.53 -33.18 8.27
CA ALA A 114 2.19 -33.84 7.15
C ALA A 114 3.71 -34.03 7.38
N MET A 115 4.35 -33.10 8.09
CA MET A 115 5.76 -33.24 8.47
C MET A 115 5.96 -34.37 9.51
N ILE A 116 5.07 -34.50 10.50
CA ILE A 116 5.18 -35.52 11.57
C ILE A 116 4.82 -36.91 11.06
N LEU A 117 3.84 -37.02 10.16
CA LEU A 117 3.39 -38.29 9.55
C LEU A 117 4.40 -38.89 8.54
N GLY A 118 5.56 -38.26 8.34
CA GLY A 118 6.63 -38.82 7.51
C GLY A 118 6.36 -38.75 6.00
N TRP A 119 5.31 -38.05 5.56
CA TRP A 119 5.07 -37.73 4.14
C TRP A 119 6.16 -36.80 3.55
N SER A 120 7.08 -36.33 4.39
CA SER A 120 8.28 -35.56 4.07
C SER A 120 9.55 -36.40 3.89
N GLU A 121 9.49 -37.74 3.93
CA GLU A 121 10.51 -38.57 3.27
C GLU A 121 10.22 -38.63 1.77
N TYR A 122 10.19 -37.46 1.13
CA TYR A 122 10.20 -37.34 -0.32
C TYR A 122 11.63 -37.61 -0.81
N SER A 123 12.05 -38.87 -0.73
CA SER A 123 13.33 -39.33 -1.27
C SER A 123 13.27 -39.22 -2.80
N TYR A 124 13.77 -38.10 -3.32
CA TYR A 124 13.60 -37.64 -4.69
C TYR A 124 14.23 -38.55 -5.78
N TYR A 125 14.91 -39.66 -5.45
CA TYR A 125 15.39 -40.70 -6.40
C TYR A 125 15.72 -42.01 -5.64
N PRO A 126 15.56 -43.25 -6.20
CA PRO A 126 15.24 -43.64 -7.57
C PRO A 126 14.19 -44.79 -7.65
N GLN A 127 12.89 -44.51 -7.68
CA GLN A 127 11.85 -45.39 -8.21
C GLN A 127 10.55 -44.57 -8.30
N LEU A 128 9.89 -44.55 -9.46
CA LEU A 128 8.55 -43.97 -9.57
C LEU A 128 7.57 -44.84 -8.76
N SER A 129 7.50 -44.63 -7.45
CA SER A 129 6.30 -44.98 -6.70
C SER A 129 5.18 -44.12 -7.26
N SER A 130 4.11 -44.74 -7.72
CA SER A 130 2.94 -44.06 -8.27
C SER A 130 2.56 -42.89 -7.36
N VAL A 131 2.60 -41.68 -7.91
CA VAL A 131 1.92 -40.52 -7.34
C VAL A 131 0.42 -40.88 -7.36
N LEU A 132 -0.01 -41.56 -6.31
CA LEU A 132 -1.40 -41.84 -6.07
C LEU A 132 -2.07 -40.52 -5.75
N TRP A 133 -3.30 -40.38 -6.23
CA TRP A 133 -4.24 -39.30 -5.89
C TRP A 133 -4.29 -38.98 -4.37
N ALA A 134 -3.90 -39.95 -3.54
CA ALA A 134 -3.82 -39.91 -2.09
C ALA A 134 -2.69 -39.04 -1.49
N GLU A 135 -1.69 -38.60 -2.26
CA GLU A 135 -0.65 -37.67 -1.74
C GLU A 135 -0.94 -36.21 -2.11
N MET A 136 -1.90 -36.00 -3.02
CA MET A 136 -2.23 -34.68 -3.58
C MET A 136 -3.38 -33.99 -2.85
N TRP A 137 -4.24 -34.75 -2.15
CA TRP A 137 -5.35 -34.20 -1.38
C TRP A 137 -4.94 -33.24 -0.23
N PRO A 138 -3.80 -33.41 0.48
CA PRO A 138 -3.42 -32.46 1.54
C PRO A 138 -2.91 -31.15 0.94
N ALA A 139 -2.14 -31.23 -0.16
CA ALA A 139 -1.66 -30.04 -0.88
C ALA A 139 -2.82 -29.26 -1.52
N LEU A 140 -3.80 -29.96 -2.10
CA LEU A 140 -5.03 -29.35 -2.61
C LEU A 140 -5.92 -28.81 -1.49
N ALA A 141 -5.98 -29.46 -0.33
CA ALA A 141 -6.72 -28.98 0.82
C ALA A 141 -6.10 -27.70 1.41
N ILE A 142 -4.77 -27.61 1.52
CA ILE A 142 -4.07 -26.39 1.95
C ILE A 142 -4.27 -25.26 0.93
N ALA A 143 -4.11 -25.56 -0.37
CA ALA A 143 -4.33 -24.59 -1.44
C ALA A 143 -5.79 -24.08 -1.46
N GLY A 144 -6.77 -24.98 -1.31
CA GLY A 144 -8.18 -24.63 -1.24
C GLY A 144 -8.52 -23.81 0.00
N LEU A 145 -7.98 -24.19 1.16
CA LEU A 145 -8.22 -23.50 2.43
C LEU A 145 -7.61 -22.09 2.46
N LEU A 146 -6.46 -21.87 1.83
CA LEU A 146 -5.85 -20.54 1.68
C LEU A 146 -6.62 -19.62 0.72
N VAL A 147 -7.42 -20.18 -0.20
CA VAL A 147 -8.28 -19.41 -1.11
C VAL A 147 -9.56 -18.92 -0.42
N VAL A 148 -10.02 -19.57 0.66
CA VAL A 148 -11.22 -19.18 1.43
C VAL A 148 -11.15 -17.73 1.97
N PRO A 149 -10.07 -17.27 2.62
CA PRO A 149 -9.98 -15.86 3.03
C PRO A 149 -9.83 -14.89 1.86
N ALA A 150 -9.30 -15.34 0.71
CA ALA A 150 -9.21 -14.50 -0.49
C ALA A 150 -10.58 -14.27 -1.16
N LEU A 151 -11.47 -15.27 -1.14
CA LEU A 151 -12.85 -15.14 -1.64
C LEU A 151 -13.74 -14.27 -0.74
N GLY A 152 -13.49 -14.25 0.58
CA GLY A 152 -14.18 -13.33 1.50
C GLY A 152 -13.94 -11.84 1.20
N LYS A 153 -12.84 -11.52 0.51
CA LYS A 153 -12.49 -10.15 0.08
C LYS A 153 -13.30 -9.66 -1.12
N GLY A 154 -14.01 -10.55 -1.82
CA GLY A 154 -14.86 -10.20 -2.95
C GLY A 154 -16.14 -9.44 -2.56
N GLY A 155 -16.57 -9.54 -1.29
CA GLY A 155 -17.72 -8.80 -0.78
C GLY A 155 -17.48 -7.30 -0.62
N ASP A 156 -16.26 -6.90 -0.23
CA ASP A 156 -15.88 -5.48 -0.08
C ASP A 156 -15.78 -4.76 -1.43
N LEU A 157 -15.46 -5.45 -2.52
CA LEU A 157 -15.47 -4.85 -3.85
C LEU A 157 -16.90 -4.56 -4.32
N ALA A 158 -17.88 -5.40 -3.95
CA ALA A 158 -19.29 -5.18 -4.23
C ALA A 158 -19.87 -4.04 -3.37
N ALA A 159 -19.47 -3.94 -2.10
CA ALA A 159 -19.86 -2.83 -1.21
C ALA A 159 -19.21 -1.49 -1.62
N ALA A 160 -17.94 -1.50 -2.05
CA ALA A 160 -17.25 -0.31 -2.55
C ALA A 160 -17.82 0.19 -3.88
N THR A 161 -18.30 -0.71 -4.76
CA THR A 161 -19.03 -0.28 -5.97
C THR A 161 -20.38 0.34 -5.65
N ASP A 162 -21.04 -0.09 -4.57
CA ASP A 162 -22.32 0.46 -4.12
C ASP A 162 -22.15 1.87 -3.52
N GLU A 163 -21.13 2.07 -2.67
CA GLU A 163 -20.79 3.40 -2.12
C GLU A 163 -20.33 4.41 -3.20
N LEU A 164 -19.61 3.95 -4.22
CA LEU A 164 -19.23 4.81 -5.36
C LEU A 164 -20.45 5.17 -6.24
N THR A 165 -21.41 4.27 -6.36
CA THR A 165 -22.66 4.51 -7.12
C THR A 165 -23.61 5.45 -6.37
N GLU A 166 -23.72 5.31 -5.04
CA GLU A 166 -24.47 6.27 -4.20
C GLU A 166 -23.80 7.65 -4.17
N GLY A 167 -22.46 7.70 -4.09
CA GLY A 167 -21.70 8.95 -4.14
C GLY A 167 -21.89 9.74 -5.45
N GLU A 168 -21.94 9.06 -6.61
CA GLU A 168 -22.26 9.71 -7.89
C GLU A 168 -23.72 10.19 -7.98
N LEU A 169 -24.67 9.47 -7.37
CA LEU A 169 -26.08 9.88 -7.27
C LEU A 169 -26.26 11.15 -6.40
N TYR A 170 -25.48 11.30 -5.32
CA TYR A 170 -25.45 12.52 -4.51
C TYR A 170 -24.86 13.72 -5.28
N LEU A 171 -23.83 13.51 -6.09
CA LEU A 171 -23.24 14.58 -6.90
C LEU A 171 -24.16 15.00 -8.06
N SER A 172 -24.86 14.04 -8.69
CA SER A 172 -25.83 14.32 -9.76
C SER A 172 -27.10 15.05 -9.26
N SER A 173 -27.53 14.85 -8.01
CA SER A 173 -28.69 15.55 -7.43
C SER A 173 -28.38 16.99 -6.98
N GLN A 174 -27.11 17.31 -6.72
CA GLN A 174 -26.63 18.67 -6.43
C GLN A 174 -26.38 19.52 -7.70
N GLN A 175 -26.39 18.91 -8.89
CA GLN A 175 -26.15 19.59 -10.17
C GLN A 175 -27.39 19.79 -11.05
N ALA A 176 -28.59 19.43 -10.58
CA ALA A 176 -29.83 19.79 -11.27
C ALA A 176 -30.25 21.24 -10.92
N PRO A 177 -30.56 22.09 -11.92
CA PRO A 177 -30.88 23.51 -11.74
C PRO A 177 -32.22 23.77 -11.03
#